data_AF-A0A8R1IB11-F1
#
_entry.id   AF-A0A8R1IB11-F1
#
_cell.length_a   1.000
_cell.length_b   1.000
_cell.length_c   1.000
_cell.angle_alpha   90.00
_cell.angle_beta   90.00
_cell.angle_gamma   90.00
#
_symmetry.space_group_name_H-M   'P 1'
#
loop_
_entity.id
_entity.type
_entity.pdbx_description
1 polymer ?
#
loop_
_entity_poly.entity_id
_entity_poly.type
_entity_poly.pdbx_seq_one_letter_code
_entity_poly.pdbx_strand_id
1 'polypeptide(L)'
;MTSEKQPYKLRCAVFYCFQSYLFDNEFGKTKIIETLLPSHQPSSNNFPTTGALIIQAISSGESIQAWFGCVTLMHTLYQVDHLCEQLLRVQLTLVTEEPSLSLLEHVTQLLVSTGNRRPQTRAGLLMLLGVWLENCPPAVAAFMAKDANMQYLTTHI
;
A
#
# COMPACT_ATOMS: atom_id res chain seq x y z
N MET A 1 -8.89 7.57 9.63
CA MET A 1 -9.37 6.86 8.41
C MET A 1 -9.71 5.38 8.65
N THR A 2 -9.01 4.68 9.54
CA THR A 2 -9.08 3.21 9.72
C THR A 2 -10.14 2.70 10.72
N SER A 3 -10.94 3.60 11.31
CA SER A 3 -11.97 3.22 12.28
C SER A 3 -13.34 3.22 11.60
N GLU A 4 -13.91 2.02 11.44
CA GLU A 4 -15.22 1.80 10.81
C GLU A 4 -16.37 2.49 11.55
N LYS A 5 -16.21 2.71 12.87
CA LYS A 5 -17.22 3.36 13.72
C LYS A 5 -17.32 4.87 13.51
N GLN A 6 -16.36 5.48 12.80
CA GLN A 6 -16.33 6.93 12.59
C GLN A 6 -17.24 7.35 11.43
N PRO A 7 -17.89 8.51 11.52
CA PRO A 7 -18.70 9.04 10.42
C PRO A 7 -17.91 9.13 9.11
N TYR A 8 -18.53 8.72 8.00
CA TYR A 8 -17.88 8.71 6.68
C TYR A 8 -17.25 10.07 6.33
N LYS A 9 -17.98 11.18 6.53
CA LYS A 9 -17.47 12.54 6.29
C LYS A 9 -16.21 12.85 7.08
N LEU A 10 -16.12 12.42 8.33
CA LEU A 10 -14.93 12.60 9.16
C LEU A 10 -13.77 11.77 8.63
N ARG A 11 -14.02 10.53 8.20
CA ARG A 11 -12.99 9.67 7.58
C ARG A 11 -12.41 10.32 6.32
N CYS A 12 -13.27 10.88 5.46
CA CYS A 12 -12.85 11.64 4.27
C CYS A 12 -12.06 12.89 4.63
N ALA A 13 -12.49 13.67 5.64
CA ALA A 13 -11.79 14.88 6.06
C ALA A 13 -10.38 14.58 6.58
N VAL A 14 -10.24 13.55 7.44
CA VAL A 14 -8.93 13.10 7.93
C VAL A 14 -8.07 12.57 6.79
N PHE A 15 -8.65 11.80 5.86
CA PHE A 15 -7.94 11.31 4.69
C PHE A 15 -7.42 12.47 3.82
N TYR A 16 -8.27 13.46 3.53
CA TYR A 16 -7.88 14.63 2.73
C TYR A 16 -6.82 15.49 3.43
N CYS A 17 -6.92 15.67 4.75
CA CYS A 17 -5.89 16.33 5.55
C CYS A 17 -4.54 15.60 5.43
N PHE A 18 -4.55 14.26 5.47
CA PHE A 18 -3.34 13.47 5.26
C PHE A 18 -2.77 13.61 3.84
N GLN A 19 -3.61 13.61 2.81
CA GLN A 19 -3.14 13.88 1.44
C GLN A 19 -2.55 15.29 1.30
N SER A 20 -3.14 16.27 1.96
CA SER A 20 -2.63 17.65 1.98
C SER A 20 -1.26 17.72 2.66
N TYR A 21 -1.04 16.92 3.71
CA TYR A 21 0.28 16.80 4.36
C TYR A 21 1.34 16.18 3.43
N LEU A 22 0.97 15.27 2.54
CA LEU A 22 1.89 14.63 1.60
C LEU A 22 2.15 15.44 0.33
N PHE A 23 1.23 16.34 -0.02
CA PHE A 23 1.37 17.16 -1.21
C PHE A 23 2.62 18.02 -1.15
N ASP A 24 3.50 17.88 -2.14
CA ASP A 24 4.79 18.58 -2.24
C ASP A 24 5.70 18.47 -0.99
N ASN A 25 5.56 17.38 -0.24
CA ASN A 25 6.29 17.17 1.02
C ASN A 25 7.08 15.85 0.97
N GLU A 26 8.18 15.84 0.23
CA GLU A 26 9.07 14.67 0.11
C GLU A 26 9.56 14.18 1.48
N PHE A 27 9.92 15.09 2.39
CA PHE A 27 10.34 14.72 3.75
C PHE A 27 9.24 13.91 4.47
N GLY A 28 8.00 14.38 4.42
CA GLY A 28 6.86 13.68 5.02
C GLY A 28 6.60 12.31 4.40
N LYS A 29 6.72 12.19 3.07
CA LYS A 29 6.62 10.92 2.34
C LYS A 29 7.71 9.95 2.78
N THR A 30 8.96 10.38 2.82
CA THR A 30 10.10 9.57 3.26
C THR A 30 9.92 9.08 4.70
N LYS A 31 9.44 9.93 5.61
CA LYS A 31 9.14 9.51 6.99
C LYS A 31 8.09 8.42 7.09
N ILE A 32 7.10 8.39 6.20
CA ILE A 32 6.11 7.30 6.17
C ILE A 32 6.76 6.01 5.66
N ILE A 33 7.54 6.09 4.57
CA ILE A 33 8.23 4.92 4.01
C ILE A 33 9.20 4.31 5.03
N GLU A 34 9.95 5.14 5.76
CA GLU A 34 10.82 4.68 6.85
C GLU A 34 10.04 3.82 7.87
N THR A 35 8.80 4.20 8.23
CA THR A 35 8.00 3.41 9.19
C THR A 35 7.54 2.04 8.68
N LEU A 36 7.68 1.76 7.39
CA LEU A 36 7.39 0.46 6.77
C LEU A 36 8.64 -0.43 6.71
N LEU A 37 9.85 0.15 6.79
CA LEU A 37 11.09 -0.61 6.64
C LEU A 37 11.39 -1.45 7.90
N PRO A 38 11.88 -2.70 7.74
CA PRO A 38 12.21 -3.57 8.87
C PRO A 38 13.16 -2.93 9.89
N SER A 39 14.11 -2.11 9.42
CA SER A 39 15.12 -1.44 10.26
C SER A 39 14.54 -0.41 11.24
N HIS A 40 13.29 0.01 11.05
CA HIS A 40 12.62 1.03 11.86
C HIS A 40 11.39 0.49 12.60
N GLN A 41 11.20 -0.83 12.63
CA GLN A 41 10.15 -1.41 13.47
C GLN A 41 10.52 -1.25 14.95
N PRO A 42 9.64 -0.64 15.76
CA PRO A 42 9.92 -0.43 17.17
C PRO A 42 9.97 -1.78 17.90
N SER A 43 11.06 -2.03 18.61
CA SER A 43 11.29 -3.26 19.38
C SER A 43 10.40 -3.40 20.63
N SER A 44 9.62 -2.37 21.00
CA SER A 44 8.85 -2.36 22.26
C SER A 44 7.61 -1.45 22.33
N ASN A 45 7.09 -0.91 21.22
CA ASN A 45 5.93 -0.02 21.29
C ASN A 45 4.59 -0.76 21.12
N ASN A 46 3.68 -0.56 22.09
CA ASN A 46 2.27 -0.99 22.04
C ASN A 46 1.43 -0.26 20.97
N PHE A 47 1.98 0.75 20.29
CA PHE A 47 1.26 1.54 19.30
C PHE A 47 1.72 1.19 17.88
N PRO A 48 0.77 0.92 16.96
CA PRO A 48 1.10 0.62 15.57
C PRO A 48 1.75 1.83 14.90
N THR A 49 2.78 1.58 14.09
CA THR A 49 3.41 2.61 13.26
C THR A 49 2.44 3.11 12.18
N THR A 50 2.70 4.29 11.62
CA THR A 50 1.92 4.82 10.49
C THR A 50 1.89 3.84 9.32
N GLY A 51 3.06 3.27 8.97
CA GLY A 51 3.18 2.22 7.97
C GLY A 51 2.32 1.01 8.27
N ALA A 52 2.36 0.48 9.51
CA ALA A 52 1.53 -0.65 9.91
C ALA A 52 0.02 -0.36 9.76
N LEU A 53 -0.42 0.86 10.12
CA LEU A 53 -1.80 1.29 9.92
C LEU A 53 -2.20 1.37 8.44
N ILE A 54 -1.29 1.78 7.56
CA ILE A 54 -1.53 1.81 6.11
C ILE A 54 -1.65 0.39 5.56
N ILE A 55 -0.75 -0.54 5.93
CA ILE A 55 -0.83 -1.94 5.50
C ILE A 55 -2.09 -2.62 6.01
N GLN A 56 -2.48 -2.36 7.26
CA GLN A 56 -3.75 -2.81 7.82
C GLN A 56 -4.93 -2.24 7.04
N ALA A 57 -4.87 -0.97 6.64
CA ALA A 57 -5.93 -0.35 5.84
C ALA A 57 -6.07 -1.03 4.48
N ILE A 58 -4.95 -1.21 3.74
CA ILE A 58 -4.91 -1.87 2.42
C ILE A 58 -5.51 -3.28 2.48
N SER A 59 -5.25 -4.00 3.57
CA SER A 59 -5.72 -5.38 3.78
C SER A 59 -7.14 -5.48 4.35
N SER A 60 -7.82 -4.35 4.57
CA SER A 60 -9.14 -4.33 5.20
C SER A 60 -10.21 -5.03 4.37
N GLY A 61 -11.17 -5.67 5.06
CA GLY A 61 -12.39 -6.20 4.45
C GLY A 61 -13.33 -5.10 3.95
N GLU A 62 -13.22 -3.88 4.47
CA GLU A 62 -14.05 -2.73 4.10
C GLU A 62 -13.44 -2.00 2.89
N SER A 63 -14.17 -1.97 1.77
CA SER A 63 -13.63 -1.45 0.50
C SER A 63 -13.18 0.00 0.53
N ILE A 64 -13.86 0.87 1.27
CA ILE A 64 -13.45 2.27 1.40
C ILE A 64 -12.13 2.40 2.20
N GLN A 65 -11.95 1.58 3.24
CA GLN A 65 -10.72 1.59 4.03
C GLN A 65 -9.52 1.08 3.23
N ALA A 66 -9.72 -0.01 2.47
CA ALA A 66 -8.73 -0.52 1.54
C ALA A 66 -8.34 0.54 0.51
N TRP A 67 -9.34 1.23 -0.05
CA TRP A 67 -9.10 2.32 -0.99
C TRP A 67 -8.31 3.49 -0.35
N PHE A 68 -8.67 3.94 0.86
CA PHE A 68 -7.90 4.96 1.58
C PHE A 68 -6.45 4.54 1.82
N GLY A 69 -6.21 3.28 2.22
CA GLY A 69 -4.86 2.75 2.42
C GLY A 69 -4.05 2.78 1.13
N CYS A 70 -4.62 2.27 0.03
CA CYS A 70 -3.95 2.22 -1.27
C CYS A 70 -3.61 3.62 -1.78
N VAL A 71 -4.57 4.55 -1.74
CA VAL A 71 -4.36 5.92 -2.23
C VAL A 71 -3.37 6.67 -1.33
N THR A 72 -3.40 6.45 -0.02
CA THR A 72 -2.41 7.04 0.89
C THR A 72 -1.00 6.59 0.54
N LEU A 73 -0.78 5.28 0.35
CA LEU A 73 0.53 4.78 -0.06
C LEU A 73 0.92 5.29 -1.45
N MET A 74 -0.02 5.34 -2.39
CA MET A 74 0.20 5.91 -3.74
C MET A 74 0.71 7.37 -3.66
N HIS A 75 0.12 8.22 -2.81
CA HIS A 75 0.57 9.60 -2.64
C HIS A 75 1.93 9.72 -1.94
N THR A 76 2.39 8.69 -1.22
CA THR A 76 3.79 8.66 -0.73
C THR A 76 4.80 8.41 -1.85
N LEU A 77 4.39 7.78 -2.94
CA LEU A 77 5.25 7.47 -4.09
C LEU A 77 5.16 8.53 -5.19
N TYR A 78 4.03 9.23 -5.30
CA TYR A 78 3.76 10.16 -6.37
C TYR A 78 4.86 11.23 -6.50
N GLN A 79 5.49 11.28 -7.69
CA GLN A 79 6.59 12.20 -8.05
C GLN A 79 7.88 12.03 -7.22
N VAL A 80 8.11 10.85 -6.61
CA VAL A 80 9.30 10.59 -5.81
C VAL A 80 9.86 9.18 -6.11
N ASP A 81 10.56 9.05 -7.23
CA ASP A 81 10.96 7.75 -7.81
C ASP A 81 11.81 6.89 -6.86
N HIS A 82 12.72 7.49 -6.10
CA HIS A 82 13.59 6.73 -5.18
C HIS A 82 12.82 6.03 -4.05
N LEU A 83 11.63 6.53 -3.68
CA LEU A 83 10.79 5.88 -2.68
C LEU A 83 10.12 4.61 -3.21
N CYS A 84 9.87 4.53 -4.52
CA CYS A 84 9.36 3.31 -5.16
C CYS A 84 10.32 2.13 -4.96
N GLU A 85 11.62 2.36 -5.13
CA GLU A 85 12.66 1.35 -4.90
C GLU A 85 12.81 1.00 -3.42
N GLN A 86 12.76 2.01 -2.53
CA GLN A 86 12.80 1.75 -1.09
C GLN A 86 11.64 0.88 -0.63
N LEU A 87 10.44 1.10 -1.18
CA LEU A 87 9.25 0.34 -0.82
C LEU A 87 9.35 -1.15 -1.20
N LEU A 88 10.16 -1.52 -2.20
CA LEU A 88 10.42 -2.93 -2.54
C LEU A 88 11.15 -3.70 -1.43
N ARG A 89 11.81 -2.99 -0.50
CA ARG A 89 12.53 -3.59 0.62
C ARG A 89 11.60 -3.94 1.80
N VAL A 90 10.33 -3.53 1.73
CA VAL A 90 9.35 -3.80 2.78
C VAL A 90 8.94 -5.27 2.74
N GLN A 91 9.13 -5.94 3.87
CA GLN A 91 8.77 -7.33 4.10
C GLN A 91 7.70 -7.41 5.17
N LEU A 92 6.67 -8.20 4.93
CA LEU A 92 5.53 -8.41 5.81
C LEU A 92 5.61 -9.81 6.42
N THR A 93 5.45 -9.88 7.74
CA THR A 93 5.26 -11.15 8.46
C THR A 93 3.80 -11.24 8.86
N LEU A 94 3.02 -12.03 8.12
CA LEU A 94 1.57 -12.17 8.35
C LEU A 94 1.26 -13.17 9.47
N VAL A 95 2.06 -14.23 9.56
CA VAL A 95 1.99 -15.27 10.59
C VAL A 95 3.42 -15.61 11.02
N THR A 96 3.66 -15.81 12.32
CA THR A 96 5.01 -16.05 12.90
C THR A 96 5.77 -17.22 12.26
N GLU A 97 5.06 -18.16 11.62
CA GLU A 97 5.63 -19.37 11.01
C GLU A 97 5.72 -19.34 9.48
N GLU A 98 5.22 -18.28 8.83
CA GLU A 98 5.24 -18.15 7.37
C GLU A 98 6.44 -17.35 6.87
N PRO A 99 6.96 -17.64 5.65
CA PRO A 99 8.01 -16.82 5.05
C PRO A 99 7.54 -15.39 4.87
N SER A 100 8.46 -14.44 5.06
CA SER A 100 8.19 -13.02 4.85
C SER A 100 7.77 -12.76 3.41
N LEU A 101 6.68 -12.02 3.22
CA LEU A 101 6.12 -11.66 1.93
C LEU A 101 6.48 -10.20 1.61
N SER A 102 6.98 -9.91 0.42
CA SER A 102 7.22 -8.50 0.06
C SER A 102 5.89 -7.75 -0.07
N LEU A 103 5.91 -6.44 0.19
CA LEU A 103 4.70 -5.62 0.07
C LEU A 103 4.11 -5.63 -1.35
N LEU A 104 4.95 -5.65 -2.38
CA LEU A 104 4.49 -5.71 -3.77
C LEU A 104 3.74 -7.02 -4.05
N GLU A 105 4.24 -8.15 -3.53
CA GLU A 105 3.58 -9.43 -3.65
C GLU A 105 2.26 -9.45 -2.88
N HIS A 106 2.21 -8.89 -1.68
CA HIS A 106 0.99 -8.76 -0.89
C HIS A 106 -0.09 -7.96 -1.63
N VAL A 107 0.26 -6.78 -2.15
CA VAL A 107 -0.66 -5.93 -2.94
C VAL A 107 -1.18 -6.68 -4.17
N THR A 108 -0.32 -7.44 -4.83
CA THR A 108 -0.71 -8.20 -6.03
C THR A 108 -1.57 -9.42 -5.68
N GLN A 109 -1.29 -10.14 -4.60
CA GLN A 109 -2.13 -11.21 -4.09
C GLN A 109 -3.51 -10.70 -3.67
N LEU A 110 -3.59 -9.52 -3.04
CA LEU A 110 -4.86 -8.86 -2.74
C LEU A 110 -5.64 -8.52 -4.02
N LEU A 111 -4.97 -8.05 -5.07
CA LEU A 111 -5.62 -7.75 -6.36
C LEU A 111 -6.23 -9.01 -6.97
N VAL A 112 -5.45 -10.10 -7.03
CA VAL A 112 -5.89 -11.38 -7.60
C VAL A 112 -7.05 -11.97 -6.79
N SER A 113 -6.92 -12.01 -5.47
CA SER A 113 -7.93 -12.62 -4.58
C SER A 113 -9.23 -11.82 -4.47
N THR A 114 -9.16 -10.49 -4.56
CA THR A 114 -10.35 -9.62 -4.52
C THR A 114 -11.26 -9.84 -5.74
N GLY A 115 -10.64 -10.06 -6.91
CA GLY A 115 -11.36 -10.23 -8.17
C GLY A 115 -12.37 -9.12 -8.46
N ASN A 116 -13.45 -9.45 -9.18
CA ASN A 116 -14.49 -8.49 -9.56
C ASN A 116 -15.51 -8.17 -8.45
N ARG A 117 -15.38 -8.78 -7.26
CA ARG A 117 -16.40 -8.69 -6.20
C ARG A 117 -16.34 -7.38 -5.41
N ARG A 118 -15.18 -6.73 -5.37
CA ARG A 118 -14.99 -5.45 -4.66
C ARG A 118 -14.30 -4.43 -5.58
N PRO A 119 -15.05 -3.82 -6.53
CA PRO A 119 -14.48 -2.95 -7.56
C PRO A 119 -13.75 -1.73 -6.96
N GLN A 120 -14.22 -1.20 -5.83
CA GLN A 120 -13.56 -0.07 -5.16
C GLN A 120 -12.18 -0.45 -4.57
N THR A 121 -12.06 -1.61 -3.91
CA THR A 121 -10.77 -2.11 -3.43
C THR A 121 -9.83 -2.36 -4.62
N ARG A 122 -10.36 -2.99 -5.68
CA ARG A 122 -9.63 -3.27 -6.93
C ARG A 122 -9.09 -1.98 -7.56
N ALA A 123 -9.91 -0.95 -7.65
CA ALA A 123 -9.49 0.36 -8.16
C ALA A 123 -8.35 0.96 -7.35
N GLY A 124 -8.43 0.91 -6.01
CA GLY A 124 -7.36 1.40 -5.14
C GLY A 124 -6.03 0.66 -5.36
N LEU A 125 -6.07 -0.67 -5.42
CA LEU A 125 -4.88 -1.50 -5.67
C LEU A 125 -4.26 -1.22 -7.05
N LEU A 126 -5.09 -1.09 -8.10
CA LEU A 126 -4.63 -0.75 -9.45
C LEU A 126 -4.04 0.66 -9.53
N MET A 127 -4.63 1.64 -8.84
CA MET A 127 -4.08 3.00 -8.76
C MET A 127 -2.70 2.99 -8.10
N LEU A 128 -2.55 2.28 -6.98
CA LEU A 128 -1.27 2.13 -6.28
C LEU A 128 -0.22 1.45 -7.18
N LEU A 129 -0.57 0.32 -7.81
CA LEU A 129 0.34 -0.39 -8.71
C LEU A 129 0.72 0.47 -9.93
N GLY A 130 -0.23 1.23 -10.48
CA GLY A 130 0.02 2.13 -11.60
C GLY A 130 1.12 3.13 -11.29
N VAL A 131 1.03 3.82 -10.16
CA VAL A 131 2.05 4.80 -9.72
C VAL A 131 3.35 4.11 -9.29
N TRP A 132 3.28 2.96 -8.63
CA TRP A 132 4.50 2.29 -8.15
C TRP A 132 5.34 1.72 -9.31
N LEU A 133 4.70 1.24 -10.37
CA LEU A 133 5.38 0.72 -11.56
C LEU A 133 5.80 1.82 -12.54
N GLU A 134 5.17 3.00 -12.45
CA GLU A 134 5.53 4.17 -13.25
C GLU A 134 6.97 4.61 -12.95
N ASN A 135 7.79 4.74 -14.00
CA ASN A 135 9.19 5.16 -13.92
C ASN A 135 10.09 4.38 -12.94
N CYS A 136 9.70 3.16 -12.53
CA CYS A 136 10.48 2.32 -11.62
C CYS A 136 10.79 0.94 -12.24
N PRO A 137 11.86 0.82 -13.05
CA PRO A 137 12.25 -0.46 -13.67
C PRO A 137 12.45 -1.62 -12.68
N PRO A 138 13.02 -1.42 -11.48
CA PRO A 138 13.12 -2.49 -10.48
C PRO A 138 11.76 -3.02 -10.01
N ALA A 139 10.77 -2.14 -9.85
CA ALA A 139 9.42 -2.54 -9.45
C ALA A 139 8.73 -3.34 -10.58
N VAL A 140 8.91 -2.92 -11.84
CA VAL A 140 8.42 -3.67 -13.01
C VAL A 140 9.06 -5.06 -13.09
N ALA A 141 10.38 -5.15 -12.91
CA ALA A 141 11.08 -6.43 -12.92
C ALA A 141 10.58 -7.36 -11.81
N ALA A 142 10.41 -6.84 -10.58
CA ALA A 142 9.88 -7.60 -9.45
C ALA A 142 8.42 -8.05 -9.69
N PHE A 143 7.59 -7.21 -10.31
CA PHE A 143 6.22 -7.53 -10.66
C PHE A 143 6.14 -8.61 -11.74
N MET A 144 6.97 -8.52 -12.79
CA MET A 144 6.99 -9.46 -13.92
C MET A 144 7.64 -10.80 -13.58
N ALA A 145 8.46 -10.87 -12.53
CA ALA A 145 9.08 -12.12 -12.07
C ALA A 145 8.06 -13.19 -11.65
N LYS A 146 6.79 -12.82 -11.45
CA LYS A 146 5.69 -13.77 -11.18
C LYS A 146 4.75 -13.87 -12.38
N ASP A 147 4.80 -15.00 -13.07
CA ASP A 147 3.94 -15.29 -14.23
C ASP A 147 2.45 -15.11 -13.95
N ALA A 148 2.02 -15.46 -12.72
CA ALA A 148 0.63 -15.31 -12.29
C ALA A 148 0.12 -13.86 -12.40
N ASN A 149 0.99 -12.87 -12.23
CA ASN A 149 0.63 -11.46 -12.33
C ASN A 149 0.27 -11.11 -13.78
N MET A 150 1.11 -11.50 -14.74
CA MET A 150 0.88 -11.27 -16.17
C MET A 150 -0.34 -12.04 -16.70
N GLN A 151 -0.52 -13.27 -16.23
CA GLN A 151 -1.72 -14.06 -16.55
C GLN A 151 -2.98 -13.37 -16.02
N TYR A 152 -2.96 -12.84 -14.80
CA TYR A 152 -4.11 -12.13 -14.24
C TYR A 152 -4.43 -10.85 -15.03
N LEU A 153 -3.43 -10.03 -15.36
CA LEU A 153 -3.67 -8.80 -16.12
C LEU A 153 -4.25 -9.07 -17.50
N THR A 154 -3.78 -10.09 -18.21
CA THR A 154 -4.27 -10.40 -19.57
C THR A 154 -5.65 -11.05 -19.60
N THR A 155 -6.11 -11.65 -18.49
CA THR A 155 -7.39 -12.36 -18.41
C THR A 155 -8.50 -11.55 -17.75
N HIS A 156 -8.17 -10.61 -16.86
CA HIS A 156 -9.14 -9.97 -15.97
C HIS A 156 -9.16 -8.44 -15.99
N ILE A 157 -8.24 -7.78 -16.68
CA ILE A 157 -8.36 -6.36 -17.05
C ILE A 157 -9.11 -6.26 -18.37
#